data_AF-A0A7X9EEB2-F1
#
_entry.id   AF-A0A7X9EEB2-F1
#
_cell.length_a   1.000
_cell.length_b   1.000
_cell.length_c   1.000
_cell.angle_alpha   90.00
_cell.angle_beta   90.00
_cell.angle_gamma   90.00
#
_symmetry.space_group_name_H-M   'P 1'
#
loop_
_entity.id
_entity.type
_entity.pdbx_description
1 polymer ?
#
loop_
_entity_poly.entity_id
_entity_poly.type
_entity_poly.pdbx_seq_one_letter_code
_entity_poly.pdbx_strand_id
1 'polypeptide(L)'
;AILSRYLGLDIKVELDLREHELDLTYQVKSFEKLKQIAAEEERCNKLGISCTAYKWESREAVRERVLKVLQKYSTYNKVIVVTHGMVIHCLMGKTGIPNCSISKFELL
;
A
#
# COMPACT_ATOMS: atom_id res chain seq x y z
N ALA A 1 20.04 -2.96 -0.65
CA ALA A 1 19.21 -1.87 -1.23
C ALA A 1 20.10 -0.74 -1.71
N ILE A 2 19.75 -0.08 -2.83
CA ILE A 2 20.60 0.92 -3.50
C ILE A 2 20.64 2.23 -2.70
N LEU A 3 19.49 2.78 -2.30
CA LEU A 3 19.41 4.10 -1.64
C LEU A 3 20.21 4.16 -0.34
N SER A 4 20.02 3.19 0.55
CA SER A 4 20.72 3.16 1.85
C SER A 4 22.26 3.11 1.69
N ARG A 5 22.77 2.37 0.69
CA ARG A 5 24.21 2.34 0.39
C ARG A 5 24.75 3.73 0.01
N TYR A 6 24.02 4.48 -0.83
CA TYR A 6 24.46 5.79 -1.30
C TYR A 6 24.21 6.91 -0.30
N LEU A 7 23.20 6.78 0.57
CA LEU A 7 22.84 7.78 1.58
C LEU A 7 23.49 7.51 2.94
N GLY A 8 24.11 6.35 3.16
CA GLY A 8 24.64 5.95 4.46
C GLY A 8 23.55 5.80 5.53
N LEU A 9 22.34 5.44 5.14
CA LEU A 9 21.18 5.29 6.04
C LEU A 9 20.92 3.83 6.37
N ASP A 10 20.44 3.57 7.58
CA ASP A 10 19.95 2.25 7.99
C ASP A 10 18.66 1.87 7.25
N ILE A 11 18.45 0.57 7.06
CA ILE A 11 17.22 0.01 6.50
C ILE A 11 16.50 -0.79 7.58
N LYS A 12 15.18 -0.57 7.67
CA LYS A 12 14.26 -1.46 8.37
C LYS A 12 13.24 -2.00 7.38
N VAL A 13 12.98 -3.30 7.47
CA VAL A 13 11.96 -3.97 6.64
C VAL A 13 10.70 -4.10 7.49
N GLU A 14 9.60 -3.54 6.99
CA GLU A 14 8.29 -3.59 7.63
C GLU A 14 7.34 -4.32 6.68
N LEU A 15 6.84 -5.48 7.11
CA LEU A 15 5.95 -6.32 6.28
C LEU A 15 4.64 -5.60 5.97
N ASP A 16 4.17 -4.76 6.88
CA ASP A 16 2.95 -3.96 6.73
C ASP A 16 3.10 -2.77 5.76
N LEU A 17 4.24 -2.64 5.06
CA LEU A 17 4.41 -1.78 3.90
C LEU A 17 4.27 -2.54 2.56
N ARG A 18 3.90 -3.82 2.60
CA ARG A 18 3.60 -4.63 1.40
C ARG A 18 2.45 -4.03 0.60
N GLU A 19 2.38 -4.41 -0.68
CA GLU A 19 1.25 -4.04 -1.53
C GLU A 19 -0.10 -4.56 -0.98
N HIS A 20 -1.17 -3.91 -1.42
CA HIS A 20 -2.56 -4.31 -1.19
C HIS A 20 -2.81 -5.78 -1.58
N GLU A 21 -3.40 -6.56 -0.66
CA GLU A 21 -3.75 -7.98 -0.91
C GLU A 21 -5.13 -8.09 -1.57
N LEU A 22 -5.16 -8.64 -2.78
CA LEU A 22 -6.39 -8.83 -3.56
C LEU A 22 -7.05 -10.18 -3.29
N ASP A 23 -6.33 -11.14 -2.68
CA ASP A 23 -6.87 -12.45 -2.33
C ASP A 23 -6.42 -12.91 -0.94
N LEU A 24 -7.24 -12.60 0.07
CA LEU A 24 -7.06 -13.08 1.44
C LEU A 24 -7.26 -14.59 1.61
N THR A 25 -7.77 -15.29 0.59
CA THR A 25 -7.87 -16.77 0.61
C THR A 25 -6.58 -17.44 0.17
N TYR A 26 -5.69 -16.70 -0.52
CA TYR A 26 -4.46 -17.21 -1.14
C TYR A 26 -4.68 -18.44 -2.05
N GLN A 27 -5.86 -18.53 -2.67
CA GLN A 27 -6.23 -19.63 -3.57
C GLN A 27 -6.17 -19.23 -5.05
N VAL A 28 -6.16 -17.94 -5.37
CA VAL A 28 -6.13 -17.45 -6.74
C VAL A 28 -4.73 -17.60 -7.32
N LYS A 29 -4.60 -18.49 -8.30
CA LYS A 29 -3.31 -18.78 -8.98
C LYS A 29 -3.16 -18.13 -10.35
N SER A 30 -4.21 -17.50 -10.88
CA SER A 30 -4.23 -16.91 -12.21
C SER A 30 -4.12 -15.40 -12.13
N PHE A 31 -3.18 -14.84 -12.88
CA PHE A 31 -3.02 -13.39 -13.02
C PHE A 31 -4.26 -12.73 -13.64
N GLU A 32 -4.89 -13.37 -14.62
CA GLU A 32 -6.12 -12.85 -15.23
C GLU A 32 -7.28 -12.82 -14.22
N LYS A 33 -7.33 -13.79 -13.31
CA LYS A 33 -8.32 -13.77 -12.23
C LYS A 33 -8.02 -12.66 -11.22
N LEU A 34 -6.77 -12.45 -10.84
CA LEU A 34 -6.38 -11.32 -9.98
C LEU A 34 -6.71 -9.96 -10.61
N LYS A 35 -6.52 -9.80 -11.93
CA LYS A 35 -6.95 -8.58 -12.65
C LYS A 35 -8.45 -8.34 -12.55
N GLN A 36 -9.26 -9.38 -12.71
CA GLN A 36 -10.72 -9.26 -12.56
C GLN A 36 -11.10 -8.84 -11.14
N ILE A 37 -10.43 -9.42 -10.14
CA ILE A 37 -10.63 -9.05 -8.73
C ILE A 37 -10.23 -7.60 -8.49
N ALA A 38 -9.10 -7.15 -9.00
CA ALA A 38 -8.65 -5.76 -8.90
C ALA A 38 -9.65 -4.78 -9.55
N ALA A 39 -10.17 -5.12 -10.73
CA ALA A 39 -11.16 -4.29 -11.41
C ALA A 39 -12.49 -4.19 -10.62
N GLU A 40 -12.91 -5.29 -10.00
CA GLU A 40 -14.09 -5.32 -9.16
C GLU A 40 -13.87 -4.54 -7.86
N GLU A 41 -12.73 -4.72 -7.18
CA GLU A 41 -12.37 -3.94 -5.98
C GLU A 41 -12.40 -2.44 -6.27
N GLU A 42 -11.79 -2.00 -7.37
CA GLU A 42 -11.76 -0.59 -7.79
C GLU A 42 -13.17 -0.06 -8.06
N ARG A 43 -14.02 -0.85 -8.71
CA ARG A 43 -15.43 -0.50 -8.98
C ARG A 43 -16.20 -0.33 -7.67
N CYS A 44 -16.05 -1.27 -6.74
CA CYS A 44 -16.76 -1.27 -5.46
C CYS A 44 -16.32 -0.10 -4.59
N ASN A 45 -15.01 0.21 -4.56
CA ASN A 45 -14.48 1.35 -3.84
C ASN A 45 -15.00 2.68 -4.40
N LYS A 46 -14.98 2.87 -5.73
CA LYS A 46 -15.52 4.07 -6.39
C LYS A 46 -17.00 4.32 -6.11
N LEU A 47 -17.79 3.26 -6.00
CA LEU A 47 -19.22 3.34 -5.73
C LEU A 47 -19.55 3.39 -4.23
N GLY A 48 -18.56 3.19 -3.34
CA GLY A 48 -18.77 3.13 -1.90
C GLY A 48 -19.64 1.95 -1.47
N ILE A 49 -19.64 0.85 -2.23
CA ILE A 49 -20.45 -0.33 -1.95
C ILE A 49 -19.59 -1.48 -1.43
N SER A 50 -20.18 -2.30 -0.56
CA SER A 50 -19.58 -3.58 -0.17
C SER A 50 -19.84 -4.62 -1.24
N CYS A 51 -18.77 -5.22 -1.77
CA CYS A 51 -18.86 -6.35 -2.68
C CYS A 51 -18.39 -7.60 -1.98
N THR A 52 -19.22 -8.64 -1.98
CA THR A 52 -18.99 -9.88 -1.24
C THR A 52 -18.49 -11.03 -2.12
N ALA A 53 -18.35 -10.80 -3.43
CA ALA A 53 -17.95 -11.83 -4.39
C ALA A 53 -16.50 -12.32 -4.20
N TYR A 54 -15.63 -11.50 -3.60
CA TYR A 54 -14.23 -11.82 -3.34
C TYR A 54 -13.81 -11.33 -1.95
N LYS A 55 -12.70 -11.87 -1.46
CA LYS A 55 -12.11 -11.51 -0.16
C LYS A 55 -10.77 -10.81 -0.38
N TRP A 56 -10.79 -9.48 -0.52
CA TRP A 56 -9.59 -8.65 -0.56
C TRP A 56 -9.41 -7.89 0.77
N GLU A 57 -8.20 -7.39 1.01
CA GLU A 57 -7.91 -6.43 2.08
C GLU A 57 -8.62 -5.10 1.77
N SER A 58 -9.27 -4.46 2.75
CA SER A 58 -9.91 -3.16 2.48
C SER A 58 -8.88 -2.03 2.38
N ARG A 59 -9.21 -0.94 1.66
CA ARG A 59 -8.32 0.24 1.55
C ARG A 59 -8.06 0.88 2.91
N GLU A 60 -9.05 0.85 3.79
CA GLU A 60 -8.95 1.28 5.18
C GLU A 60 -7.96 0.41 5.96
N ALA A 61 -8.02 -0.92 5.82
CA ALA A 61 -7.07 -1.83 6.46
C ALA A 61 -5.64 -1.60 5.98
N VAL A 62 -5.43 -1.37 4.67
CA VAL A 62 -4.12 -0.97 4.12
C VAL A 62 -3.64 0.32 4.78
N ARG A 63 -4.50 1.35 4.82
CA ARG A 63 -4.18 2.65 5.44
C ARG A 63 -3.78 2.48 6.91
N GLU A 64 -4.57 1.73 7.67
CA GLU A 64 -4.35 1.52 9.11
C GLU A 64 -3.02 0.81 9.39
N ARG A 65 -2.70 -0.28 8.68
CA ARG A 65 -1.42 -0.99 8.90
C ARG A 65 -0.22 -0.13 8.54
N VAL A 66 -0.34 0.70 7.50
CA VAL A 66 0.73 1.63 7.09
C VAL A 66 0.91 2.73 8.14
N LEU A 67 -0.17 3.34 8.62
CA LEU A 67 -0.09 4.36 9.68
C LEU A 67 0.54 3.80 10.96
N LYS A 68 0.19 2.56 11.36
CA LYS A 68 0.81 1.87 12.50
C LYS A 68 2.32 1.71 12.32
N VAL A 69 2.79 1.40 11.11
CA VAL A 69 4.24 1.37 10.80
C VAL A 69 4.85 2.76 10.94
N LEU A 70 4.28 3.77 10.28
CA LEU A 70 4.82 5.14 10.28
C LEU A 70 4.92 5.71 11.70
N GLN A 71 3.95 5.41 12.57
CA GLN A 71 3.95 5.84 13.96
C GLN A 71 5.18 5.36 14.75
N LYS A 72 5.71 4.17 14.45
CA LYS A 72 6.94 3.65 15.10
C LYS A 72 8.15 4.54 14.86
N TYR A 73 8.13 5.33 13.79
CA TYR A 73 9.22 6.20 13.37
C TYR A 73 8.92 7.69 13.59
N SER A 74 7.87 8.02 14.37
CA SER A 74 7.46 9.40 14.66
C SER A 74 8.50 10.26 15.39
N THR A 75 9.49 9.64 16.03
CA THR A 75 10.60 10.34 16.70
C THR A 75 11.68 10.82 15.74
N TYR A 76 11.70 10.34 14.50
CA TYR A 76 12.64 10.77 13.47
C TYR A 76 12.14 12.05 12.79
N ASN A 77 13.03 13.00 12.54
CA ASN A 77 12.69 14.24 11.82
C ASN A 77 12.20 13.97 10.39
N LYS A 78 12.80 13.00 9.69
CA LYS A 78 12.40 12.56 8.35
C LYS A 78 12.67 11.07 8.18
N VAL A 79 11.78 10.40 7.44
CA VAL A 79 11.91 8.98 7.08
C VAL A 79 11.67 8.85 5.57
N ILE A 80 12.47 8.01 4.91
CA ILE A 80 12.22 7.59 3.52
C ILE A 80 11.50 6.25 3.56
N VAL A 81 10.33 6.20 2.93
CA VAL A 81 9.54 4.97 2.82
C VAL A 81 9.52 4.55 1.35
N VAL A 82 9.95 3.32 1.08
CA VAL A 82 9.86 2.70 -0.25
C VAL A 82 8.75 1.66 -0.20
N THR A 83 7.70 1.87 -1.00
CA THR A 83 6.50 1.02 -1.00
C THR A 83 5.83 1.08 -2.39
N HIS A 84 4.58 0.63 -2.48
CA HIS A 84 3.88 0.37 -3.71
C HIS A 84 2.76 1.38 -3.98
N GLY A 85 2.20 1.30 -5.19
CA GLY A 85 1.21 2.27 -5.69
C GLY A 85 -0.07 2.28 -4.86
N MET A 86 -0.65 1.12 -4.56
CA MET A 86 -1.91 1.08 -3.80
C MET A 86 -1.71 1.47 -2.34
N VAL A 87 -0.55 1.19 -1.74
CA VAL A 87 -0.20 1.71 -0.41
C VAL A 87 -0.23 3.25 -0.38
N ILE A 88 0.42 3.90 -1.35
CA ILE A 88 0.43 5.37 -1.45
C ILE A 88 -0.98 5.90 -1.74
N HIS A 89 -1.75 5.22 -2.60
CA HIS A 89 -3.14 5.56 -2.88
C HIS A 89 -4.00 5.54 -1.61
N CYS A 90 -3.99 4.45 -0.84
CA CYS A 90 -4.79 4.32 0.37
C CYS A 90 -4.36 5.31 1.48
N LEU A 91 -3.07 5.62 1.55
CA LEU A 91 -2.54 6.57 2.54
C LEU A 91 -2.83 8.04 2.17
N MET A 92 -2.83 8.39 0.88
CA MET A 92 -2.82 9.79 0.45
C MET A 92 -3.98 10.20 -0.48
N GLY A 93 -4.81 9.25 -0.92
CA GLY A 93 -5.84 9.47 -1.93
C GLY A 93 -5.29 9.74 -3.34
N LYS A 94 -3.99 9.55 -3.58
CA LYS A 94 -3.35 9.83 -4.88
C LYS A 94 -3.63 8.73 -5.90
N THR A 95 -3.88 9.10 -7.15
CA THR A 95 -4.06 8.18 -8.27
C THR A 95 -2.94 8.37 -9.31
N GLY A 96 -2.75 7.39 -10.19
CA GLY A 96 -1.78 7.50 -11.30
C GLY A 96 -0.32 7.68 -10.85
N ILE A 97 0.08 7.03 -9.75
CA ILE A 97 1.39 7.18 -9.12
C ILE A 97 2.47 6.56 -10.03
N PRO A 98 3.39 7.34 -10.62
CA PRO A 98 4.43 6.80 -11.48
C PRO A 98 5.46 5.99 -10.67
N ASN A 99 6.07 5.00 -11.32
CA ASN A 99 7.21 4.29 -10.75
C ASN A 99 8.32 5.26 -10.37
N CYS A 100 8.96 5.02 -9.22
CA CYS A 100 10.04 5.84 -8.68
C CYS A 100 9.67 7.31 -8.39
N SER A 101 8.39 7.67 -8.37
CA SER A 101 7.95 9.00 -7.94
C SER A 101 8.12 9.20 -6.43
N ILE A 102 8.31 10.44 -6.00
CA ILE A 102 8.45 10.82 -4.59
C ILE A 102 7.20 11.58 -4.16
N SER A 103 6.57 11.13 -3.08
CA SER A 103 5.43 11.80 -2.46
C SER A 103 5.74 12.19 -1.03
N LYS A 104 5.51 13.46 -0.69
CA LYS A 104 5.61 13.94 0.69
C LYS A 104 4.35 13.59 1.47
N PHE A 105 4.50 12.97 2.63
CA PHE A 105 3.44 12.67 3.59
C PHE A 105 3.86 13.19 4.96
N GLU A 106 2.94 13.82 5.68
CA GLU A 106 3.14 14.28 7.06
C GLU A 106 2.28 13.39 7.97
N LEU A 107 2.91 12.82 8.99
CA LEU A 107 2.19 12.05 10.00
C LEU A 107 1.46 13.04 10.92
N LEU A 108 0.14 12.89 11.02
CA LEU A 108 -0.74 13.71 11.86
C LEU A 108 -0.65 13.32 13.34
#